data_AF-A0AAN4IN32-F1
#
_entry.id   AF-A0AAN4IN32-F1
#
_cell.length_a   1.000
_cell.length_b   1.000
_cell.length_c   1.000
_cell.angle_alpha   90.00
_cell.angle_beta   90.00
_cell.angle_gamma   90.00
#
_symmetry.space_group_name_H-M   'P 1'
#
loop_
_entity.id
_entity.type
_entity.pdbx_description
1 polymer ?
#
loop_
_entity_poly.entity_id
_entity_poly.type
_entity_poly.pdbx_seq_one_letter_code
_entity_poly.pdbx_strand_id
1 'polypeptide(L)' 'MYVIAKELIGAPGMPATTKGIRQALQRYVQGKSCCSRRRSGSKATEYSIDCLPEVTQQALRER' A
#
# COMPACT_ATOMS: atom_id res chain seq x y z
N MET A 1 1.87 1.67 10.58
CA MET A 1 2.72 2.36 9.58
C MET A 1 1.89 2.62 8.33
N TYR A 2 2.13 3.72 7.61
CA TYR A 2 1.50 4.00 6.32
C TYR A 2 2.54 4.04 5.22
N VAL A 3 2.19 3.59 4.02
CA VAL A 3 3.05 3.54 2.84
C VAL A 3 2.36 4.13 1.62
N ILE A 4 3.14 4.60 0.65
CA ILE A 4 2.64 4.99 -0.66
C ILE A 4 2.91 3.91 -1.71
N ALA A 5 2.10 3.89 -2.78
CA ALA A 5 2.24 2.88 -3.84
C ALA A 5 3.65 2.79 -4.46
N LYS A 6 4.44 3.87 -4.43
CA LYS A 6 5.82 3.89 -4.95
C LYS A 6 6.79 3.10 -4.07
N GLU A 7 6.56 3.03 -2.75
CA GLU A 7 7.42 2.32 -1.80
C GLU A 7 7.24 0.80 -1.85
N LEU A 8 6.14 0.36 -2.47
CA LEU A 8 5.80 -1.05 -2.66
C LEU A 8 6.38 -1.64 -3.96
N ILE A 9 7.06 -0.83 -4.77
CA ILE A 9 7.72 -1.33 -5.98
C ILE A 9 8.82 -2.30 -5.57
N GLY A 10 8.77 -3.52 -6.10
CA GLY A 10 9.70 -4.59 -5.75
C GLY A 10 9.45 -5.25 -4.38
N ALA A 11 8.39 -4.87 -3.66
CA ALA A 11 8.00 -5.56 -2.45
C ALA A 11 7.42 -6.95 -2.80
N PRO A 12 7.76 -8.00 -2.05
CA PRO A 12 7.21 -9.34 -2.30
C PRO A 12 5.70 -9.34 -2.09
N GLY A 13 4.97 -10.06 -2.93
CA GLY A 13 3.50 -10.07 -2.93
C GLY A 13 2.85 -8.86 -3.60
N MET A 14 3.63 -7.93 -4.18
CA MET A 14 3.12 -6.78 -4.93
C MET A 14 3.35 -6.91 -6.44
N PRO A 15 2.49 -6.34 -7.28
CA PRO A 15 2.73 -6.24 -8.72
C PRO A 15 4.00 -5.43 -9.04
N ALA A 16 4.65 -5.74 -10.16
CA ALA A 16 5.89 -5.07 -10.56
C ALA A 16 5.70 -3.60 -11.01
N THR A 17 4.49 -3.21 -11.41
CA THR A 17 4.20 -1.87 -11.93
C THR A 17 3.42 -1.03 -10.94
N THR A 18 3.71 0.28 -10.88
CA THR A 18 2.99 1.24 -10.05
C THR A 18 1.48 1.25 -10.32
N LYS A 19 1.07 1.05 -11.58
CA LYS A 19 -0.35 0.93 -11.96
C LYS A 19 -0.99 -0.31 -11.32
N GLY A 20 -0.33 -1.47 -11.44
CA GLY A 20 -0.80 -2.71 -10.83
C GLY A 20 -0.88 -2.61 -9.31
N ILE A 21 0.13 -2.01 -8.67
CA ILE A 21 0.14 -1.78 -7.22
C ILE A 21 -1.07 -0.93 -6.80
N ARG A 22 -1.33 0.19 -7.49
CA ARG A 22 -2.51 1.04 -7.16
C ARG A 22 -3.82 0.27 -7.27
N GLN A 23 -3.98 -0.56 -8.30
CA GLN A 23 -5.18 -1.39 -8.46
C GLN A 23 -5.30 -2.44 -7.36
N ALA A 24 -4.20 -3.09 -6.98
CA ALA A 24 -4.18 -4.06 -5.88
C ALA A 24 -4.55 -3.39 -4.54
N LEU A 25 -3.95 -2.23 -4.24
CA LEU A 25 -4.25 -1.45 -3.04
C LEU A 25 -5.71 -1.01 -2.98
N GLN A 26 -6.30 -0.59 -4.10
CA GLN A 26 -7.72 -0.27 -4.15
C GLN A 26 -8.60 -1.48 -3.77
N ARG A 27 -8.24 -2.69 -4.20
CA ARG A 27 -8.94 -3.93 -3.80
C ARG A 27 -8.75 -4.23 -2.32
N TYR A 28 -7.53 -4.07 -1.79
CA TYR A 28 -7.24 -4.37 -0.38
C TYR A 28 -7.93 -3.42 0.61
N VAL A 29 -8.12 -2.17 0.20
CA VAL A 29 -8.82 -1.15 1.00
C VAL A 29 -10.33 -1.19 0.75
N GLN A 30 -10.82 -1.92 -0.24
CA GLN A 30 -12.25 -1.99 -0.54
C GLN A 30 -13.03 -2.46 0.69
N GLY A 31 -13.96 -1.63 1.17
CA GLY A 31 -14.73 -1.89 2.40
C GLY A 31 -14.02 -1.52 3.71
N LYS A 32 -12.79 -0.99 3.67
CA LYS A 32 -12.00 -0.59 4.84
C LYS A 32 -11.52 0.85 4.71
N SER A 33 -12.43 1.81 4.89
CA SER A 33 -12.16 3.26 4.75
C SER A 33 -11.04 3.78 5.66
N CYS A 34 -10.79 3.13 6.81
CA CYS A 34 -9.68 3.46 7.73
C CYS A 34 -8.29 3.08 7.20
N CYS A 35 -8.21 2.23 6.17
CA CYS A 35 -6.95 1.70 5.65
C CYS A 35 -6.32 2.56 4.55
N SER A 36 -6.97 3.64 4.11
CA SER A 36 -6.34 4.62 3.22
C SER A 36 -6.63 6.04 3.67
N ARG A 37 -5.65 6.93 3.47
CA ARG A 37 -5.80 8.35 3.75
C ARG A 37 -5.09 9.17 2.70
N ARG A 38 -5.59 10.36 2.44
CA ARG A 38 -4.88 11.33 1.60
C ARG A 38 -3.90 12.10 2.47
N ARG A 39 -2.65 12.22 2.03
CA ARG A 39 -1.66 13.06 2.73
C ARG A 39 -2.07 14.53 2.62
N SER A 40 -2.14 15.22 3.75
CA SER A 40 -2.41 16.67 3.80
C SER A 40 -1.32 17.43 3.02
N GLY A 41 -1.75 18.33 2.14
CA GLY A 41 -0.83 19.10 1.29
C GLY A 41 -0.31 18.39 0.04
N SER A 42 -0.74 17.15 -0.24
CA SER A 42 -0.34 16.43 -1.46
C SER A 42 -1.48 15.63 -2.11
N LYS A 43 -1.28 15.19 -3.35
CA LYS A 43 -2.18 14.26 -4.05
C LYS A 43 -1.83 12.78 -3.77
N ALA A 44 -0.88 12.51 -2.88
CA ALA A 44 -0.49 11.15 -2.53
C ALA A 44 -1.53 10.50 -1.62
N THR A 45 -1.96 9.30 -2.02
CA THR A 45 -2.73 8.40 -1.17
C THR A 45 -1.77 7.49 -0.42
N GLU A 46 -1.94 7.45 0.88
CA GLU A 46 -1.24 6.55 1.78
C GLU A 46 -2.15 5.38 2.16
N TYR A 47 -1.54 4.23 2.38
CA TYR A 47 -2.19 2.96 2.66
C TYR A 47 -1.63 2.39 3.95
N SER A 48 -2.49 1.89 4.84
CA SER A 48 -2.02 1.23 6.06
C SER A 48 -1.29 -0.05 5.70
N ILE A 49 -0.19 -0.34 6.38
CA ILE A 49 0.52 -1.62 6.22
C ILE A 49 -0.40 -2.81 6.53
N ASP A 50 -1.35 -2.66 7.45
CA ASP A 50 -2.20 -3.75 7.93
C ASP A 50 -3.23 -4.21 6.89
N CYS A 51 -3.43 -3.46 5.80
CA CYS A 51 -4.27 -3.91 4.69
C CYS A 51 -3.49 -4.66 3.60
N LEU A 52 -2.17 -4.77 3.70
CA LEU A 52 -1.33 -5.44 2.71
C LEU A 52 -1.27 -6.95 2.96
N PRO A 53 -0.87 -7.76 1.95
CA PRO A 53 -0.57 -9.18 2.17
C PRO A 53 0.52 -9.37 3.23
N GLU A 54 0.42 -10.43 4.04
CA GLU A 54 1.32 -10.70 5.16
C GLU A 54 2.80 -10.70 4.76
N VAL A 55 3.13 -11.33 3.63
CA VAL A 55 4.49 -11.34 3.06
C VAL A 55 5.01 -9.91 2.80
N THR A 56 4.14 -9.01 2.32
CA THR A 56 4.50 -7.61 2.13
C THR A 56 4.63 -6.87 3.46
N GLN A 57 3.76 -7.15 4.44
CA GLN A 57 3.84 -6.55 5.78
C GLN A 57 5.15 -6.88 6.46
N GLN A 58 5.55 -8.16 6.44
CA GLN A 58 6.80 -8.61 7.02
C GLN A 58 7.99 -7.94 6.34
N ALA A 59 8.04 -7.96 5.00
CA ALA A 59 9.12 -7.33 4.24
C ALA A 59 9.22 -5.81 4.41
N LEU A 60 8.15 -5.14 4.84
CA LEU A 60 8.17 -3.70 5.17
C LEU A 60 8.57 -3.42 6.62
N ARG A 61 8.29 -4.33 7.55
CA ARG A 61 8.67 -4.22 8.98
C ARG A 61 10.12 -4.59 9.22
N GLU A 62 10.72 -5.38 8.33
CA GLU A 62 12.14 -5.77 8.37
C GLU A 62 13.08 -4.74 7.72
N ARG A 63 12.54 -3.66 7.13
CA ARG A 63 13.31 -2.54 6.54
C ARG A 63 13.59 -1.45 7.57
#